data_AF-A0A935NQR5-F1
#
_entry.id   AF-A0A935NQR5-F1
#
_cell.length_a   1.000
_cell.length_b   1.000
_cell.length_c   1.000
_cell.angle_alpha   90.00
_cell.angle_beta   90.00
_cell.angle_gamma   90.00
#
_symmetry.space_group_name_H-M   'P 1'
#
loop_
_entity.id
_entity.type
_entity.pdbx_description
1 polymer ?
#
loop_
_entity_poly.entity_id
_entity_poly.type
_entity_poly.pdbx_seq_one_letter_code
_entity_poly.pdbx_strand_id
1 'polypeptide(L)'
;MSFPSFRPGRPLLGALLAALLCFGGPVPAQTPTTKSTVDNSSLDAQLFYQLLIGEIELRDGDAGTAYQVVLDAARRTRDEQLFRRATDIALQARAGDQALAAVMAWRTTIPTSVEAHRYLIQLLVALNRAGE
;
A
#
# COMPACT_ATOMS: atom_id res chain seq x y z
N MET A 1 -19.33 55.83 -3.38
CA MET A 1 -18.18 56.67 -3.00
C MET A 1 -18.14 56.79 -1.48
N SER A 2 -17.20 56.09 -0.85
CA SER A 2 -16.45 56.48 0.37
C SER A 2 -15.79 55.25 1.01
N PHE A 3 -14.51 55.07 0.69
CA PHE A 3 -13.45 54.50 1.55
C PHE A 3 -12.52 55.68 1.91
N PRO A 4 -11.56 55.59 2.85
CA PRO A 4 -11.28 54.57 3.88
C PRO A 4 -10.99 55.18 5.27
N SER A 5 -10.65 54.35 6.27
CA SER A 5 -9.58 54.71 7.21
C SER A 5 -8.87 53.46 7.76
N PHE A 6 -7.59 53.38 7.43
CA PHE A 6 -6.58 52.49 7.97
C PHE A 6 -6.16 52.98 9.36
N ARG A 7 -5.89 52.06 10.29
CA ARG A 7 -4.98 52.34 11.42
C ARG A 7 -3.93 51.23 11.55
N PRO A 8 -2.63 51.58 11.50
CA PRO A 8 -1.52 50.66 11.75
C PRO A 8 -1.15 50.64 13.25
N GLY A 9 -0.76 49.48 13.75
CA GLY A 9 -0.11 49.31 15.05
C GLY A 9 0.98 48.24 14.92
N ARG A 10 2.24 48.66 15.01
CA ARG A 10 3.44 47.92 14.60
C ARG A 10 3.88 46.83 15.60
N PRO A 11 4.65 45.84 15.11
CA PRO A 11 5.14 44.68 15.87
C PRO A 11 6.43 45.00 16.64
N LEU A 12 6.76 44.20 17.67
CA LEU A 12 8.13 43.79 18.08
C LEU A 12 8.14 43.24 19.53
N LEU A 13 8.28 41.92 19.66
CA LEU A 13 8.94 41.16 20.74
C LEU A 13 8.52 39.70 20.52
N GLY A 14 9.36 38.72 20.20
CA GLY A 14 10.80 38.63 20.23
C GLY A 14 11.09 37.13 20.39
N ALA A 15 11.79 36.56 19.42
CA ALA A 15 12.59 35.35 19.54
C ALA A 15 12.03 34.17 20.38
N LEU A 16 11.41 33.20 19.71
CA LEU A 16 11.70 31.80 20.00
C LEU A 16 12.18 31.13 18.71
N LEU A 17 13.37 31.57 18.29
CA LEU A 17 14.17 30.93 17.25
C LEU A 17 15.01 29.83 17.92
N ALA A 18 15.11 28.69 17.26
CA ALA A 18 16.16 27.69 17.40
C ALA A 18 16.24 26.88 18.72
N ALA A 19 15.55 25.73 18.73
CA ALA A 19 16.03 24.57 19.49
C ALA A 19 15.45 23.26 18.92
N LEU A 20 15.79 22.91 17.68
CA LEU A 20 15.77 21.51 17.19
C LEU A 20 16.65 21.38 15.93
N LEU A 21 17.82 22.01 15.98
CA LEU A 21 18.99 21.59 15.20
C LEU A 21 19.88 20.78 16.14
N CYS A 22 20.42 19.67 15.62
CA CYS A 22 21.42 18.79 16.24
C CYS A 22 20.92 17.60 17.08
N PHE A 23 20.18 16.67 16.48
CA PHE A 23 20.40 15.25 16.80
C PHE A 23 21.64 14.76 16.03
N GLY A 24 22.81 15.28 16.43
CA GLY A 24 24.13 14.89 15.93
C GLY A 24 24.77 13.82 16.80
N GLY A 25 24.03 12.78 17.17
CA GLY A 25 24.59 11.62 17.87
C GLY A 25 25.47 10.79 16.94
N PRO A 26 26.55 10.16 17.43
CA PRO A 26 27.37 9.27 16.61
C PRO A 26 26.50 8.12 16.11
N VAL A 27 26.31 8.04 14.79
CA VAL A 27 25.73 6.88 14.14
C VAL A 27 26.69 5.73 14.38
N PRO A 28 26.27 4.63 15.06
CA PRO A 28 27.12 3.46 15.20
C PRO A 28 27.45 2.96 13.79
N ALA A 29 28.74 2.93 13.46
CA ALA A 29 29.21 2.31 12.24
C ALA A 29 28.79 0.83 12.27
N GLN A 30 27.90 0.45 11.38
CA GLN A 30 27.52 -0.95 11.17
C GLN A 30 28.75 -1.65 10.60
N THR A 31 29.47 -2.39 11.45
CA THR A 31 30.48 -3.34 11.00
C THR A 31 29.76 -4.39 10.14
N PRO A 32 30.18 -4.62 8.89
CA PRO A 32 29.51 -5.59 8.03
C PRO A 32 29.86 -7.00 8.50
N THR A 33 29.11 -7.50 9.46
CA THR A 33 29.12 -8.90 9.87
C THR A 33 28.26 -9.70 8.90
N THR A 34 28.84 -10.82 8.43
CA THR A 34 28.22 -11.89 7.62
C THR A 34 27.76 -11.50 6.20
N LYS A 35 28.38 -12.13 5.18
CA LYS A 35 27.82 -12.22 3.82
C LYS A 35 26.46 -12.91 3.91
N SER A 36 25.38 -12.15 3.91
CA SER A 36 24.03 -12.69 3.80
C SER A 36 23.92 -13.46 2.48
N THR A 37 23.39 -14.68 2.53
CA THR A 37 23.03 -15.42 1.32
C THR A 37 22.03 -14.59 0.53
N VAL A 38 22.27 -14.41 -0.77
CA VAL A 38 21.32 -13.74 -1.66
C VAL A 38 20.11 -14.65 -1.81
N ASP A 39 18.97 -14.20 -1.30
CA ASP A 39 17.67 -14.82 -1.54
C ASP A 39 17.06 -14.18 -2.79
N ASN A 40 16.93 -14.97 -3.87
CA ASN A 40 16.39 -14.46 -5.12
C ASN A 40 14.86 -14.56 -5.09
N SER A 41 14.20 -13.50 -5.54
CA SER A 41 12.75 -13.52 -5.74
C SER A 41 12.34 -14.58 -6.77
N SER A 42 11.11 -15.09 -6.66
CA SER A 42 10.43 -15.94 -7.65
C SER A 42 10.03 -15.20 -8.94
N LEU A 43 10.50 -13.97 -9.12
CA LEU A 43 10.18 -13.12 -10.26
C LEU A 43 10.88 -13.57 -11.54
N ASP A 44 10.16 -14.34 -12.36
CA ASP A 44 10.56 -14.66 -13.74
C ASP A 44 10.08 -13.59 -14.74
N ALA A 45 10.50 -13.73 -16.01
CA ALA A 45 10.13 -12.78 -17.07
C ALA A 45 8.61 -12.68 -17.28
N GLN A 46 7.88 -13.79 -17.18
CA GLN A 46 6.44 -13.80 -17.40
C GLN A 46 5.71 -13.07 -16.26
N LEU A 47 6.08 -13.33 -15.00
CA LEU A 47 5.53 -12.63 -13.85
C LEU A 47 5.88 -11.14 -13.92
N PHE A 48 7.12 -10.81 -14.28
CA PHE A 48 7.53 -9.42 -14.47
C PHE A 48 6.63 -8.67 -15.46
N TYR A 49 6.40 -9.24 -16.65
CA TYR A 49 5.53 -8.61 -17.64
C TYR A 49 4.07 -8.52 -17.18
N GLN A 50 3.53 -9.54 -16.50
CA GLN A 50 2.16 -9.49 -15.95
C GLN A 50 2.02 -8.36 -14.93
N LEU A 51 2.95 -8.25 -13.98
CA LEU A 51 2.91 -7.19 -12.98
C LEU A 51 3.10 -5.81 -13.62
N LEU A 52 4.01 -5.68 -14.58
CA LEU A 52 4.22 -4.43 -15.29
C LEU A 52 2.98 -3.98 -16.04
N ILE A 53 2.31 -4.89 -16.76
CA ILE A 53 1.04 -4.59 -17.45
C ILE A 53 -0.01 -4.18 -16.43
N GLY A 54 -0.18 -4.94 -15.34
CA GLY A 54 -1.14 -4.58 -14.29
C GLY A 54 -0.91 -3.18 -13.71
N GLU A 55 0.34 -2.79 -13.48
CA GLU A 55 0.68 -1.44 -13.00
C GLU A 55 0.49 -0.35 -14.06
N ILE A 56 0.70 -0.63 -15.34
CA ILE A 56 0.40 0.31 -16.43
C ILE A 56 -1.10 0.56 -16.51
N GLU A 57 -1.91 -0.49 -16.53
CA GLU A 57 -3.38 -0.37 -16.57
C GLU A 57 -3.90 0.38 -15.34
N LEU A 58 -3.34 0.10 -14.15
CA LEU A 58 -3.71 0.83 -12.94
C LEU A 58 -3.39 2.33 -13.03
N ARG A 59 -2.26 2.69 -13.64
CA ARG A 59 -1.85 4.08 -13.85
C ARG A 59 -2.69 4.77 -14.92
N ASP A 60 -3.15 4.04 -15.92
CA ASP A 60 -4.05 4.51 -16.97
C ASP A 60 -5.52 4.61 -16.48
N GLY A 61 -5.79 4.12 -15.27
CA GLY A 61 -7.08 4.22 -14.60
C GLY A 61 -7.97 2.99 -14.79
N ASP A 62 -7.52 1.97 -15.51
CA ASP A 62 -8.20 0.69 -15.64
C ASP A 62 -7.84 -0.25 -14.49
N ALA A 63 -8.34 0.08 -13.30
CA ALA A 63 -8.14 -0.73 -12.11
C ALA A 63 -8.79 -2.12 -12.22
N GLY A 64 -9.82 -2.28 -13.06
CA GLY A 64 -10.49 -3.56 -13.29
C GLY A 64 -9.58 -4.54 -14.01
N THR A 65 -8.94 -4.11 -15.10
CA THR A 65 -7.96 -4.91 -15.83
C THR A 65 -6.72 -5.18 -14.95
N ALA A 66 -6.20 -4.15 -14.27
CA ALA A 66 -5.09 -4.31 -13.34
C ALA A 66 -5.36 -5.38 -12.27
N TYR A 67 -6.56 -5.37 -11.67
CA TYR A 67 -7.01 -6.35 -10.70
C TYR A 67 -6.97 -7.77 -11.26
N GLN A 68 -7.54 -8.00 -12.45
CA GLN A 68 -7.61 -9.34 -13.05
C GLN A 68 -6.21 -9.89 -13.32
N VAL A 69 -5.34 -9.07 -13.93
CA VAL A 69 -3.97 -9.46 -14.27
C VAL A 69 -3.18 -9.85 -13.02
N VAL A 70 -3.26 -9.05 -11.96
CA VAL A 70 -2.54 -9.31 -10.71
C VAL A 70 -3.13 -10.50 -9.94
N LEU A 71 -4.46 -10.67 -9.91
CA LEU A 71 -5.10 -11.81 -9.26
C LEU A 71 -4.76 -13.13 -9.96
N ASP A 72 -4.71 -13.14 -11.28
CA ASP A 72 -4.32 -14.32 -12.06
C ASP A 72 -2.86 -14.68 -11.81
N ALA A 73 -1.97 -13.69 -11.74
CA ALA A 73 -0.59 -13.90 -11.32
C ALA A 73 -0.52 -14.50 -9.91
N ALA A 74 -1.28 -13.96 -8.94
CA ALA A 74 -1.33 -14.44 -7.56
C ALA A 74 -1.77 -15.90 -7.46
N ARG A 75 -2.82 -16.29 -8.19
CA ARG A 75 -3.31 -17.68 -8.24
C ARG A 75 -2.27 -18.63 -8.82
N ARG A 76 -1.58 -18.21 -9.88
CA ARG A 76 -0.58 -19.02 -10.57
C ARG A 76 0.65 -19.27 -9.71
N THR A 77 1.15 -18.23 -9.06
CA THR A 77 2.36 -18.30 -8.23
C THR A 77 2.08 -18.75 -6.80
N ARG A 78 0.82 -18.68 -6.36
CA ARG A 78 0.40 -18.88 -4.97
C ARG A 78 1.15 -17.95 -4.01
N ASP A 79 1.36 -16.70 -4.43
CA ASP A 79 2.09 -15.69 -3.67
C ASP A 79 1.12 -14.82 -2.87
N GLU A 80 1.29 -14.79 -1.54
CA GLU A 80 0.49 -13.99 -0.61
C GLU A 80 0.55 -12.48 -0.92
N GLN A 81 1.72 -11.96 -1.33
CA GLN A 81 1.88 -10.54 -1.61
C GLN A 81 1.08 -10.13 -2.84
N LEU A 82 0.95 -11.01 -3.85
CA LEU A 82 0.17 -10.72 -5.04
C LEU A 82 -1.34 -10.77 -4.77
N PHE A 83 -1.80 -11.68 -3.91
CA PHE A 83 -3.19 -11.67 -3.46
C PHE A 83 -3.54 -10.41 -2.68
N ARG A 84 -2.65 -9.97 -1.79
CA ARG A 84 -2.79 -8.68 -1.09
C ARG A 84 -2.85 -7.53 -2.09
N ARG A 85 -1.93 -7.49 -3.06
CA ARG A 85 -1.91 -6.45 -4.10
C ARG A 85 -3.19 -6.40 -4.91
N ALA A 86 -3.73 -7.54 -5.36
CA ALA A 86 -5.01 -7.58 -6.07
C ALA A 86 -6.16 -7.05 -5.19
N THR A 87 -6.18 -7.41 -3.91
CA THR A 87 -7.15 -6.89 -2.95
C THR A 87 -7.05 -5.37 -2.80
N ASP A 88 -5.84 -4.84 -2.66
CA ASP A 88 -5.57 -3.41 -2.52
C ASP A 88 -6.02 -2.62 -3.75
N ILE A 89 -5.76 -3.14 -4.96
CA ILE A 89 -6.22 -2.54 -6.22
C ILE A 89 -7.75 -2.41 -6.23
N ALA A 90 -8.46 -3.49 -5.88
CA ALA A 90 -9.92 -3.46 -5.81
C ALA A 90 -10.44 -2.48 -4.75
N LEU A 91 -9.79 -2.42 -3.59
CA LEU A 91 -10.12 -1.46 -2.53
C LEU A 91 -9.90 -0.01 -2.98
N GLN A 92 -8.79 0.29 -3.65
CA GLN A 92 -8.49 1.60 -4.22
C GLN A 92 -9.55 2.02 -5.24
N ALA A 93 -10.03 1.07 -6.05
CA ALA A 93 -11.12 1.27 -7.01
C ALA A 93 -12.52 1.34 -6.37
N ARG A 94 -12.63 1.17 -5.04
CA ARG A 94 -13.90 1.02 -4.31
C ARG A 94 -14.76 -0.15 -4.81
N ALA A 95 -14.15 -1.19 -5.36
CA ALA A 95 -14.78 -2.39 -5.86
C ALA A 95 -14.86 -3.47 -4.77
N GLY A 96 -15.77 -3.29 -3.80
CA GLY A 96 -15.89 -4.16 -2.62
C GLY A 96 -16.06 -5.65 -2.92
N ASP A 97 -16.89 -5.99 -3.92
CA ASP A 97 -17.11 -7.40 -4.30
C ASP A 97 -15.85 -8.03 -4.94
N GLN A 98 -15.07 -7.26 -5.70
CA GLN A 98 -13.79 -7.73 -6.26
C GLN A 98 -12.74 -7.92 -5.16
N ALA A 99 -12.68 -7.01 -4.19
CA ALA A 99 -11.81 -7.18 -3.02
C ALA A 99 -12.18 -8.44 -2.24
N LEU A 100 -13.48 -8.70 -2.03
CA LEU A 100 -13.96 -9.91 -1.35
C LEU A 100 -13.57 -11.18 -2.12
N ALA A 101 -13.81 -11.18 -3.44
CA ALA A 101 -13.45 -12.29 -4.30
C ALA A 101 -11.93 -12.58 -4.30
N ALA A 102 -11.08 -11.56 -4.28
CA ALA A 102 -9.62 -11.74 -4.21
C ALA A 102 -9.19 -12.36 -2.87
N VAL A 103 -9.72 -11.88 -1.74
CA VAL A 103 -9.41 -12.42 -0.42
C VAL A 103 -9.95 -13.85 -0.25
N MET A 104 -11.13 -14.14 -0.78
CA MET A 104 -11.66 -15.51 -0.80
C MET A 104 -10.76 -16.43 -1.62
N ALA A 105 -10.33 -15.99 -2.81
CA ALA A 105 -9.38 -16.75 -3.63
C ALA A 105 -8.04 -16.96 -2.91
N TRP A 106 -7.54 -15.95 -2.19
CA TRP A 106 -6.35 -16.05 -1.35
C TRP A 106 -6.52 -17.13 -0.28
N ARG A 107 -7.61 -17.06 0.52
CA ARG A 107 -7.90 -18.04 1.58
C ARG A 107 -8.04 -19.46 1.03
N THR A 108 -8.65 -19.63 -0.14
CA THR A 108 -8.77 -20.95 -0.78
C THR A 108 -7.44 -21.46 -1.29
N THR A 109 -6.57 -20.58 -1.81
CA THR A 109 -5.26 -20.96 -2.36
C THR A 109 -4.25 -21.25 -1.25
N ILE A 110 -4.32 -20.51 -0.14
CA ILE A 110 -3.38 -20.60 0.99
C ILE A 110 -4.20 -20.69 2.29
N PRO A 111 -4.74 -21.87 2.64
CA PRO A 111 -5.63 -22.04 3.79
C PRO A 111 -4.98 -21.73 5.14
N THR A 112 -3.66 -21.80 5.23
CA THR A 112 -2.89 -21.51 6.44
C THR A 112 -2.59 -20.01 6.62
N SER A 113 -2.97 -19.17 5.66
CA SER A 113 -2.69 -17.73 5.71
C SER A 113 -3.55 -17.05 6.77
N VAL A 114 -2.92 -16.68 7.90
CA VAL A 114 -3.56 -15.88 8.95
C VAL A 114 -3.97 -14.51 8.40
N GLU A 115 -3.20 -13.99 7.46
CA GLU A 115 -3.45 -12.69 6.87
C GLU A 115 -4.68 -12.69 5.96
N ALA A 116 -4.85 -13.71 5.09
CA ALA A 116 -6.05 -13.85 4.28
C ALA A 116 -7.31 -13.89 5.16
N HIS A 117 -7.27 -14.60 6.29
CA HIS A 117 -8.36 -14.64 7.26
C HIS A 117 -8.65 -13.28 7.88
N ARG A 118 -7.60 -12.53 8.27
CA ARG A 118 -7.74 -11.18 8.81
C ARG A 118 -8.38 -10.23 7.81
N TYR A 119 -7.89 -10.22 6.57
CA TYR A 119 -8.45 -9.39 5.51
C TYR A 119 -9.91 -9.72 5.27
N LEU A 120 -10.26 -11.01 5.26
CA LEU A 120 -11.64 -11.43 5.01
C LEU A 120 -12.59 -10.86 6.05
N ILE A 121 -12.26 -11.02 7.33
CA ILE A 121 -13.09 -10.51 8.43
C ILE A 121 -13.21 -8.99 8.35
N GLN A 122 -12.11 -8.28 8.11
CA GLN A 122 -12.12 -6.82 7.96
C GLN A 122 -13.02 -6.38 6.80
N LEU A 123 -12.97 -7.10 5.69
CA LEU A 123 -13.77 -6.79 4.51
C LEU A 123 -15.26 -7.08 4.75
N LEU A 124 -15.59 -8.23 5.36
CA LEU A 124 -16.98 -8.58 5.70
C LEU A 124 -17.58 -7.54 6.65
N VAL A 125 -16.82 -7.09 7.65
CA VAL A 125 -17.25 -6.01 8.55
C VAL A 125 -17.44 -4.71 7.78
N ALA A 126 -16.49 -4.31 6.95
CA ALA A 126 -16.57 -3.07 6.15
C ALA A 126 -17.74 -3.07 5.16
N LEU A 127 -18.10 -4.25 4.63
CA LEU A 127 -19.21 -4.44 3.70
C LEU A 127 -20.55 -4.72 4.42
N ASN A 128 -20.59 -4.71 5.75
CA ASN A 128 -21.75 -5.07 6.57
C ASN A 128 -22.30 -6.49 6.28
N ARG A 129 -21.40 -7.43 5.98
CA ARG A 129 -21.67 -8.85 5.70
C ARG A 129 -21.09 -9.79 6.77
N ALA A 130 -20.97 -9.32 8.02
CA ALA A 130 -20.31 -10.07 9.10
C ALA A 130 -20.99 -11.40 9.50
N GLY A 131 -22.15 -11.74 8.92
CA GLY A 131 -22.84 -13.02 9.13
C GLY A 131 -22.58 -14.09 8.07
N GLU A 132 -21.81 -13.77 7.02
CA GLU A 132 -21.35 -14.71 5.98
C GLU A 132 -19.97 -15.29 6.31
#